data_AF-A0A3D3S5S2-F1
#
_entry.id   AF-A0A3D3S5S2-F1
#
_cell.length_a   1.000
_cell.length_b   1.000
_cell.length_c   1.000
_cell.angle_alpha   90.00
_cell.angle_beta   90.00
_cell.angle_gamma   90.00
#
_symmetry.space_group_name_H-M   'P 1'
#
loop_
_entity.id
_entity.type
_entity.pdbx_description
1 polymer ?
#
loop_
_entity_poly.entity_id
_entity_poly.type
_entity_poly.pdbx_seq_one_letter_code
_entity_poly.pdbx_strand_id
1 'polypeptide(L)'
;MHPGSRDRPAGGRLRGPAAAPARGPRMRPRRAGTWARGAQVATLYLLLATLAGCAGWGQRPPLRHAPAPAPVPFALNSFELAGDTDVVGRLRYTTVQGEETLLDIARAYDLGYDEIRAANPTVDPWTPPAGQRIVLPTAHVLPQTPRQGIVINLPARRLFYYPPAEPGAPRRVITHPIGIGREGWATPLGATRVARKHPSPAWTVPASIRREHAAKGDPLPAVVPPGPNNPLGSHALRLGWSSILIHGTNKPAGIGMRVSHGCIQMYPEDIAPLFEAVPVGTPVTVVDQPYLAGVGADGLVLEAHPPLPERAPTPRQRMTLVTGALEQAITRHGLHDTVLVDLAHAGELADRATGYPLPVAAGAPATEAYLAALPPAPLLPSPYVAPVASGDWYVDLGSFKSDANARRLVAMLLHQGPPIPARREAQADRVQVLAGPFTSQAAARAAAKRIDRDLDESGRVRHLPDGHLTQASVRP
;
A
#
# COMPACT_ATOMS: atom_id res chain seq x y z
N MET A 1 -5.50 -39.26 -50.63
CA MET A 1 -6.17 -40.56 -50.85
C MET A 1 -7.45 -40.60 -50.04
N HIS A 2 -8.48 -41.27 -50.55
CA HIS A 2 -9.84 -41.43 -50.02
C HIS A 2 -10.24 -42.91 -50.28
N PRO A 3 -11.38 -43.46 -49.80
CA PRO A 3 -12.42 -42.88 -48.92
C PRO A 3 -12.94 -43.84 -47.82
N GLY A 4 -14.04 -43.44 -47.14
CA GLY A 4 -14.95 -44.30 -46.37
C GLY A 4 -15.86 -43.46 -45.44
N SER A 5 -16.98 -42.87 -45.89
CA SER A 5 -18.34 -43.45 -46.01
C SER A 5 -18.79 -44.20 -44.73
N ARG A 6 -19.92 -43.95 -44.05
CA ARG A 6 -21.18 -43.18 -44.30
C ARG A 6 -21.93 -43.04 -42.94
N ASP A 7 -23.03 -42.30 -42.71
CA ASP A 7 -23.88 -41.44 -43.56
C ASP A 7 -24.44 -40.18 -42.80
N ARG A 8 -25.78 -40.00 -42.70
CA ARG A 8 -26.57 -38.82 -42.26
C ARG A 8 -28.03 -39.24 -41.91
N PRO A 9 -28.99 -38.34 -41.55
CA PRO A 9 -28.96 -37.19 -40.62
C PRO A 9 -30.26 -37.03 -39.76
N ALA A 10 -30.33 -35.95 -38.97
CA ALA A 10 -31.52 -35.12 -38.57
C ALA A 10 -31.55 -34.83 -37.05
N GLY A 11 -31.87 -33.62 -36.57
CA GLY A 11 -32.12 -32.33 -37.22
C GLY A 11 -32.45 -31.24 -36.19
N GLY A 12 -32.37 -29.95 -36.56
CA GLY A 12 -32.92 -28.83 -35.77
C GLY A 12 -31.90 -27.87 -35.13
N ARG A 13 -31.78 -26.66 -35.69
CA ARG A 13 -31.18 -25.47 -35.02
C ARG A 13 -31.93 -24.19 -35.40
N LEU A 14 -32.33 -23.45 -34.36
CA LEU A 14 -32.29 -21.97 -34.22
C LEU A 14 -33.02 -21.07 -35.24
N ARG A 15 -33.92 -20.20 -34.73
CA ARG A 15 -33.77 -18.71 -34.67
C ARG A 15 -35.03 -18.04 -34.07
N GLY A 16 -34.86 -16.90 -33.37
CA GLY A 16 -35.92 -15.90 -33.11
C GLY A 16 -35.95 -14.84 -34.24
N PRO A 17 -36.47 -13.59 -34.06
CA PRO A 17 -36.89 -12.91 -32.80
C PRO A 17 -38.14 -11.96 -32.90
N ALA A 18 -38.39 -11.19 -31.83
CA ALA A 18 -38.84 -9.77 -31.77
C ALA A 18 -40.33 -9.27 -31.97
N ALA A 19 -40.76 -8.46 -30.99
CA ALA A 19 -41.51 -7.17 -31.05
C ALA A 19 -43.05 -7.07 -31.32
N ALA A 20 -43.63 -5.96 -30.81
CA ALA A 20 -45.06 -5.56 -30.70
C ALA A 20 -45.51 -4.59 -31.85
N PRO A 21 -46.61 -3.76 -31.83
CA PRO A 21 -47.73 -3.52 -30.86
C PRO A 21 -49.16 -3.31 -31.49
N ALA A 22 -50.22 -2.92 -30.71
CA ALA A 22 -51.19 -1.81 -31.01
C ALA A 22 -52.62 -1.83 -30.32
N ARG A 23 -52.96 -0.73 -29.62
CA ARG A 23 -54.21 0.11 -29.54
C ARG A 23 -55.70 -0.43 -29.53
N GLY A 24 -56.37 -0.31 -28.37
CA GLY A 24 -57.69 0.35 -28.09
C GLY A 24 -59.03 -0.25 -28.62
N PRO A 25 -60.23 0.38 -28.43
CA PRO A 25 -60.66 1.43 -27.45
C PRO A 25 -62.13 1.28 -26.86
N ARG A 26 -62.66 2.34 -26.19
CA ARG A 26 -64.09 2.70 -25.82
C ARG A 26 -64.70 2.08 -24.52
N MET A 27 -65.14 2.82 -23.47
CA MET A 27 -66.20 3.86 -23.22
C MET A 27 -67.35 3.26 -22.34
N ARG A 28 -67.54 3.67 -21.05
CA ARG A 28 -68.43 4.77 -20.50
C ARG A 28 -69.95 4.40 -20.41
N PRO A 29 -70.82 5.13 -19.66
CA PRO A 29 -70.71 5.72 -18.29
C PRO A 29 -72.05 5.70 -17.45
N ARG A 30 -72.06 6.22 -16.20
CA ARG A 30 -73.09 7.12 -15.56
C ARG A 30 -72.80 7.28 -14.04
N ARG A 31 -72.66 8.49 -13.46
CA ARG A 31 -73.65 9.51 -12.98
C ARG A 31 -74.42 9.09 -11.70
N ALA A 32 -74.79 9.96 -10.74
CA ALA A 32 -74.41 11.35 -10.37
C ALA A 32 -75.12 11.77 -9.05
N GLY A 33 -74.72 12.88 -8.41
CA GLY A 33 -75.46 13.60 -7.35
C GLY A 33 -74.54 14.34 -6.35
N THR A 34 -74.25 15.64 -6.46
CA THR A 34 -75.06 16.87 -6.17
C THR A 34 -75.26 17.15 -4.67
N TRP A 35 -74.50 18.05 -4.03
CA TRP A 35 -74.49 19.54 -4.11
C TRP A 35 -75.55 20.21 -3.20
N ALA A 36 -75.09 20.94 -2.17
CA ALA A 36 -75.77 22.12 -1.61
C ALA A 36 -74.76 23.02 -0.86
N ARG A 37 -74.96 24.35 -0.91
CA ARG A 37 -74.19 25.38 -0.18
C ARG A 37 -75.17 26.31 0.54
N GLY A 38 -74.76 26.95 1.63
CA GLY A 38 -75.50 28.04 2.27
C GLY A 38 -74.63 28.83 3.26
N ALA A 39 -74.63 30.15 3.16
CA ALA A 39 -74.07 31.12 4.12
C ALA A 39 -75.26 31.87 4.80
N GLN A 40 -75.16 32.72 5.83
CA GLN A 40 -74.23 33.84 6.09
C GLN A 40 -74.24 34.31 7.57
N VAL A 41 -73.10 34.84 8.03
CA VAL A 41 -72.87 36.06 8.87
C VAL A 41 -73.74 36.37 10.12
N ALA A 42 -73.10 36.46 11.30
CA ALA A 42 -73.12 37.66 12.19
C ALA A 42 -72.18 37.56 13.45
N THR A 43 -71.15 38.43 13.50
CA THR A 43 -70.62 39.25 14.63
C THR A 43 -70.75 38.73 16.10
N LEU A 44 -69.69 38.55 16.93
CA LEU A 44 -68.83 39.59 17.57
C LEU A 44 -67.70 38.94 18.44
N TYR A 45 -66.58 39.65 18.64
CA TYR A 45 -65.41 39.44 19.55
C TYR A 45 -65.67 38.65 20.88
N LEU A 46 -64.75 37.84 21.45
CA LEU A 46 -63.40 38.20 21.94
C LEU A 46 -62.63 36.91 22.41
N LEU A 47 -61.35 37.05 22.83
CA LEU A 47 -60.44 36.08 23.52
C LEU A 47 -59.57 35.15 22.66
N LEU A 48 -58.50 35.76 22.11
CA LEU A 48 -57.08 35.45 22.35
C LEU A 48 -56.60 34.00 22.63
N ALA A 49 -55.49 33.66 21.98
CA ALA A 49 -54.49 32.62 22.30
C ALA A 49 -54.64 31.22 21.69
N THR A 50 -54.67 31.12 20.36
CA THR A 50 -53.99 30.02 19.64
C THR A 50 -53.23 30.56 18.43
N LEU A 51 -51.93 30.22 18.31
CA LEU A 51 -51.12 30.05 17.08
C LEU A 51 -49.60 30.04 17.41
N ALA A 52 -49.11 28.89 17.89
CA ALA A 52 -47.68 28.55 17.90
C ALA A 52 -47.48 27.03 18.00
N GLY A 53 -48.15 26.25 17.13
CA GLY A 53 -47.95 24.82 17.06
C GLY A 53 -46.70 24.49 16.24
N CYS A 54 -45.60 24.13 16.91
CA CYS A 54 -44.41 23.48 16.32
C CYS A 54 -43.58 22.76 17.40
N ALA A 55 -42.73 21.81 16.97
CA ALA A 55 -41.70 21.13 17.77
C ALA A 55 -42.17 20.14 18.88
N GLY A 56 -42.92 19.11 18.47
CA GLY A 56 -43.11 17.87 19.24
C GLY A 56 -42.14 16.76 18.85
N TRP A 57 -40.82 17.03 18.82
CA TRP A 57 -39.79 15.99 18.62
C TRP A 57 -38.97 15.81 19.90
N GLY A 58 -39.05 14.61 20.47
CA GLY A 58 -38.30 14.27 21.67
C GLY A 58 -36.80 14.37 21.43
N GLN A 59 -36.14 15.24 22.20
CA GLN A 59 -34.69 15.29 22.30
C GLN A 59 -34.19 13.91 22.76
N ARG A 60 -33.67 13.10 21.83
CA ARG A 60 -32.78 12.00 22.22
C ARG A 60 -31.63 12.64 23.01
N PRO A 61 -31.28 12.16 24.21
CA PRO A 61 -30.13 12.71 24.92
C PRO A 61 -28.92 12.60 23.98
N PRO A 62 -28.09 13.65 23.86
CA PRO A 62 -26.91 13.58 23.02
C PRO A 62 -26.08 12.38 23.46
N LEU A 63 -25.63 11.58 22.49
CA LEU A 63 -24.69 10.49 22.74
C LEU A 63 -23.53 11.09 23.53
N ARG A 64 -23.40 10.69 24.81
CA ARG A 64 -22.27 11.09 25.64
C ARG A 64 -21.04 10.66 24.89
N HIS A 65 -20.31 11.64 24.34
CA HIS A 65 -19.06 11.37 23.68
C HIS A 65 -18.19 10.69 24.73
N ALA A 66 -17.75 9.47 24.46
CA ALA A 66 -16.73 8.85 25.28
C ALA A 66 -15.55 9.84 25.37
N PRO A 67 -14.94 10.02 26.54
CA PRO A 67 -13.76 10.87 26.64
C PRO A 67 -12.75 10.42 25.59
N ALA A 68 -12.21 11.38 24.83
CA ALA A 68 -11.32 11.08 23.72
C ALA A 68 -10.21 10.11 24.21
N PRO A 69 -10.00 8.97 23.52
CA PRO A 69 -9.05 7.97 23.99
C PRO A 69 -7.68 8.61 24.18
N ALA A 70 -6.98 8.21 25.24
CA ALA A 70 -5.64 8.71 25.54
C ALA A 70 -4.74 8.58 24.29
N PRO A 71 -3.86 9.56 24.02
CA PRO A 71 -3.07 9.56 22.79
C PRO A 71 -2.20 8.31 22.71
N VAL A 72 -2.57 7.40 21.80
CA VAL A 72 -1.82 6.17 21.53
C VAL A 72 -0.39 6.58 21.14
N PRO A 73 0.65 6.08 21.84
CA PRO A 73 2.04 6.33 21.49
C PRO A 73 2.30 6.02 20.01
N PHE A 74 3.18 6.77 19.36
CA PHE A 74 3.56 6.48 17.99
C PHE A 74 4.41 5.20 17.96
N ALA A 75 3.75 4.07 17.66
CA ALA A 75 4.39 2.84 17.26
C ALA A 75 4.58 2.86 15.74
N LEU A 76 5.81 2.64 15.29
CA LEU A 76 6.18 2.54 13.88
C LEU A 76 5.60 1.25 13.27
N ASN A 77 5.94 0.11 13.88
CA ASN A 77 5.62 -1.22 13.36
C ASN A 77 5.24 -2.26 14.43
N SER A 78 5.50 -2.02 15.71
CA SER A 78 5.18 -2.96 16.81
C SER A 78 4.00 -2.45 17.65
N PHE A 79 2.87 -3.14 17.59
CA PHE A 79 1.60 -2.75 18.21
C PHE A 79 1.14 -3.78 19.25
N GLU A 80 0.64 -3.30 20.39
CA GLU A 80 -0.06 -4.15 21.35
C GLU A 80 -1.49 -4.47 20.86
N LEU A 81 -1.89 -5.73 21.01
CA LEU A 81 -3.22 -6.24 20.70
C LEU A 81 -4.09 -6.17 21.95
N ALA A 82 -4.52 -4.94 22.27
CA ALA A 82 -5.44 -4.68 23.38
C ALA A 82 -6.88 -5.08 23.00
N GLY A 83 -7.54 -5.85 23.87
CA GLY A 83 -8.93 -6.29 23.68
C GLY A 83 -9.14 -7.11 22.40
N ASP A 84 -10.24 -6.83 21.72
CA ASP A 84 -10.67 -7.53 20.49
C ASP A 84 -10.47 -6.68 19.21
N THR A 85 -9.58 -5.68 19.23
CA THR A 85 -9.37 -4.82 18.05
C THR A 85 -8.96 -5.62 16.81
N ASP A 86 -9.51 -5.26 15.66
CA ASP A 86 -9.05 -5.74 14.35
C ASP A 86 -8.10 -4.75 13.66
N VAL A 87 -7.99 -3.52 14.16
CA VAL A 87 -7.13 -2.47 13.60
C VAL A 87 -5.96 -2.20 14.55
N VAL A 88 -4.76 -2.08 13.99
CA VAL A 88 -3.56 -1.62 14.68
C VAL A 88 -2.99 -0.36 14.04
N GLY A 89 -2.25 0.43 14.81
CA GLY A 89 -1.73 1.73 14.38
C GLY A 89 -2.81 2.80 14.31
N ARG A 90 -2.51 3.90 13.60
CA ARG A 90 -3.43 5.00 13.32
C ARG A 90 -2.98 5.76 12.08
N LEU A 91 -3.92 6.17 11.23
CA LEU A 91 -3.61 7.04 10.09
C LEU A 91 -3.09 8.40 10.57
N ARG A 92 -2.08 8.91 9.89
CA ARG A 92 -1.40 10.16 10.22
C ARG A 92 -1.09 10.95 8.96
N TYR A 93 -0.56 12.15 9.14
CA TYR A 93 0.11 12.87 8.06
C TYR A 93 1.49 13.37 8.49
N THR A 94 2.34 13.62 7.52
CA THR A 94 3.56 14.43 7.68
C THR A 94 3.57 15.53 6.62
N THR A 95 4.54 16.43 6.68
CA THR A 95 4.88 17.35 5.58
C THR A 95 6.31 17.10 5.13
N VAL A 96 6.58 17.28 3.84
CA VAL A 96 7.96 17.30 3.29
C VAL A 96 8.72 18.47 3.92
N GLN A 97 9.87 18.24 4.56
CA GLN A 97 10.63 19.29 5.24
C GLN A 97 11.59 20.05 4.31
N GLY A 98 12.05 19.40 3.24
CA GLY A 98 13.01 19.92 2.27
C GLY A 98 12.97 19.13 0.96
N GLU A 99 13.95 18.26 0.75
CA GLU A 99 14.12 17.52 -0.50
C GLU A 99 13.67 16.05 -0.48
N GLU A 100 13.09 15.56 0.62
CA GLU A 100 12.74 14.14 0.79
C GLU A 100 11.86 13.64 -0.35
N THR A 101 12.11 12.41 -0.80
CA THR A 101 11.24 11.69 -1.73
C THR A 101 10.10 11.00 -0.97
N LEU A 102 9.08 10.50 -1.69
CA LEU A 102 8.11 9.60 -1.05
C LEU A 102 8.76 8.29 -0.57
N LEU A 103 9.89 7.86 -1.15
CA LEU A 103 10.62 6.67 -0.71
C LEU A 103 11.34 6.91 0.63
N ASP A 104 11.93 8.10 0.81
CA ASP A 104 12.56 8.52 2.07
C ASP A 104 11.53 8.55 3.20
N ILE A 105 10.39 9.20 2.93
CA ILE A 105 9.26 9.27 3.87
C ILE A 105 8.71 7.87 4.15
N ALA A 106 8.45 7.05 3.12
CA ALA A 106 7.92 5.70 3.31
C ALA A 106 8.85 4.85 4.18
N ARG A 107 10.15 4.85 3.88
CA ARG A 107 11.14 4.10 4.64
C ARG A 107 11.30 4.62 6.08
N ALA A 108 11.19 5.94 6.30
CA ALA A 108 11.18 6.52 7.64
C ALA A 108 9.99 6.03 8.48
N TYR A 109 8.82 5.85 7.87
CA TYR A 109 7.59 5.44 8.52
C TYR A 109 7.27 3.92 8.41
N ASP A 110 8.25 3.10 8.00
CA ASP A 110 8.12 1.65 7.74
C ASP A 110 6.94 1.30 6.80
N LEU A 111 6.91 1.95 5.64
CA LEU A 111 5.90 1.81 4.58
C LEU A 111 6.53 1.40 3.25
N GLY A 112 5.75 0.71 2.40
CA GLY A 112 6.16 0.29 1.06
C GLY A 112 5.98 1.36 -0.01
N TYR A 113 6.68 1.22 -1.15
CA TYR A 113 6.60 2.18 -2.27
C TYR A 113 5.18 2.32 -2.85
N ASP A 114 4.50 1.21 -3.19
CA ASP A 114 3.12 1.32 -3.71
C ASP A 114 2.12 1.73 -2.63
N GLU A 115 2.42 1.48 -1.35
CA GLU A 115 1.56 1.84 -0.21
C GLU A 115 1.54 3.37 -0.01
N ILE A 116 2.71 4.02 0.06
CA ILE A 116 2.79 5.50 0.14
C ILE A 116 2.22 6.16 -1.11
N ARG A 117 2.43 5.56 -2.29
CA ARG A 117 1.99 6.10 -3.59
C ARG A 117 0.49 5.96 -3.81
N ALA A 118 -0.11 4.84 -3.42
CA ALA A 118 -1.56 4.65 -3.45
C ALA A 118 -2.27 5.62 -2.49
N ALA A 119 -1.63 5.93 -1.35
CA ALA A 119 -2.15 6.90 -0.40
C ALA A 119 -2.02 8.37 -0.85
N ASN A 120 -1.09 8.67 -1.76
CA ASN A 120 -0.78 10.03 -2.23
C ASN A 120 -0.74 10.11 -3.77
N PRO A 121 -1.83 9.77 -4.49
CA PRO A 121 -1.81 9.50 -5.93
C PRO A 121 -1.49 10.71 -6.82
N THR A 122 -1.56 11.93 -6.27
CA THR A 122 -1.28 13.20 -6.98
C THR A 122 0.13 13.75 -6.71
N VAL A 123 0.93 13.09 -5.87
CA VAL A 123 2.26 13.54 -5.46
C VAL A 123 3.34 12.82 -6.27
N ASP A 124 4.30 13.54 -6.85
CA ASP A 124 5.44 12.89 -7.53
C ASP A 124 6.32 12.15 -6.49
N PRO A 125 6.64 10.87 -6.71
CA PRO A 125 7.35 10.06 -5.72
C PRO A 125 8.83 10.44 -5.52
N TRP A 126 9.43 11.22 -6.43
CA TRP A 126 10.85 11.57 -6.43
C TRP A 126 11.11 13.05 -6.12
N THR A 127 10.18 13.93 -6.47
CA THR A 127 10.32 15.38 -6.24
C THR A 127 9.04 16.00 -5.68
N PRO A 128 8.54 15.55 -4.51
CA PRO A 128 7.44 16.23 -3.86
C PRO A 128 7.93 17.62 -3.36
N PRO A 129 7.08 18.67 -3.43
CA PRO A 129 7.48 20.00 -3.03
C PRO A 129 7.53 20.12 -1.49
N ALA A 130 8.44 20.94 -0.98
CA ALA A 130 8.53 21.24 0.45
C ALA A 130 7.19 21.79 0.98
N GLY A 131 6.79 21.40 2.19
CA GLY A 131 5.50 21.72 2.78
C GLY A 131 4.32 20.88 2.26
N GLN A 132 4.49 20.05 1.23
CA GLN A 132 3.45 19.14 0.75
C GLN A 132 2.99 18.22 1.89
N ARG A 133 1.68 18.20 2.16
CA ARG A 133 1.06 17.26 3.10
C ARG A 133 1.04 15.87 2.47
N ILE A 134 1.55 14.89 3.21
CA ILE A 134 1.62 13.47 2.85
C ILE A 134 0.77 12.66 3.83
N VAL A 135 -0.19 11.89 3.33
CA VAL A 135 -0.93 10.90 4.11
C VAL A 135 -0.03 9.71 4.39
N LEU A 136 0.05 9.31 5.65
CA LEU A 136 0.83 8.17 6.11
C LEU A 136 -0.12 7.00 6.44
N PRO A 137 -0.15 5.94 5.62
CA PRO A 137 -0.94 4.72 5.85
C PRO A 137 -0.42 3.85 7.03
N THR A 138 -0.16 4.45 8.19
CA THR A 138 0.36 3.80 9.41
C THR A 138 -0.76 3.15 10.26
N ALA A 139 -1.78 2.60 9.60
CA ALA A 139 -2.85 1.82 10.23
C ALA A 139 -3.21 0.62 9.35
N HIS A 140 -3.45 -0.52 9.97
CA HIS A 140 -3.70 -1.78 9.27
C HIS A 140 -4.82 -2.58 9.92
N VAL A 141 -5.79 -3.02 9.13
CA VAL A 141 -6.71 -4.10 9.48
C VAL A 141 -5.93 -5.41 9.45
N LEU A 142 -5.99 -6.17 10.53
CA LEU A 142 -5.29 -7.44 10.65
C LEU A 142 -5.93 -8.49 9.72
N PRO A 143 -5.14 -9.25 8.94
CA PRO A 143 -5.67 -10.27 8.04
C PRO A 143 -6.52 -11.31 8.77
N GLN A 144 -7.63 -11.72 8.15
CA GLN A 144 -8.59 -12.70 8.67
C GLN A 144 -7.98 -14.10 8.65
N THR A 145 -7.17 -14.37 9.66
CA THR A 145 -6.28 -15.53 9.83
C THR A 145 -6.04 -15.76 11.34
N PRO A 146 -5.57 -16.95 11.76
CA PRO A 146 -5.03 -17.12 13.10
C PRO A 146 -3.87 -16.14 13.35
N ARG A 147 -4.00 -15.29 14.38
CA ARG A 147 -3.00 -14.29 14.79
C ARG A 147 -1.81 -14.97 15.49
N GLN A 148 -1.06 -15.79 14.76
CA GLN A 148 0.02 -16.65 15.25
C GLN A 148 1.17 -16.74 14.24
N GLY A 149 2.42 -16.62 14.71
CA GLY A 149 3.60 -16.75 13.85
C GLY A 149 3.61 -15.66 12.79
N ILE A 150 3.99 -15.97 11.55
CA ILE A 150 4.03 -15.01 10.45
C ILE A 150 2.77 -15.14 9.60
N VAL A 151 2.06 -14.04 9.38
CA VAL A 151 1.01 -13.90 8.37
C VAL A 151 1.49 -12.93 7.30
N ILE A 152 1.24 -13.22 6.04
CA ILE A 152 1.62 -12.38 4.91
C ILE A 152 0.38 -12.16 4.05
N ASN A 153 -0.03 -10.91 3.83
CA ASN A 153 -1.11 -10.57 2.91
C ASN A 153 -0.54 -9.96 1.62
N LEU A 154 -0.72 -10.66 0.48
CA LEU A 154 -0.03 -10.29 -0.76
C LEU A 154 -0.53 -8.97 -1.39
N PRO A 155 -1.85 -8.68 -1.51
CA PRO A 155 -2.33 -7.37 -1.95
C PRO A 155 -1.82 -6.20 -1.10
N ALA A 156 -1.86 -6.37 0.23
CA ALA A 156 -1.34 -5.36 1.16
C ALA A 156 0.18 -5.21 1.09
N ARG A 157 0.89 -6.20 0.51
CA ARG A 157 2.37 -6.28 0.53
C ARG A 157 2.92 -6.04 1.93
N ARG A 158 2.28 -6.65 2.94
CA ARG A 158 2.66 -6.50 4.35
C ARG A 158 2.73 -7.85 5.05
N LEU A 159 3.79 -7.99 5.85
CA LEU A 159 4.05 -9.10 6.76
C LEU A 159 3.57 -8.69 8.16
N PHE A 160 2.96 -9.61 8.89
CA PHE A 160 2.52 -9.47 10.27
C PHE A 160 3.12 -10.63 11.08
N TYR A 161 4.04 -10.35 11.99
CA TYR A 161 4.58 -11.31 12.94
C TYR A 161 3.85 -11.18 14.28
N TYR A 162 3.29 -12.29 14.76
CA TYR A 162 2.71 -12.45 16.09
C TYR A 162 3.68 -13.32 16.91
N PRO A 163 4.55 -12.72 17.74
CA PRO A 163 5.43 -13.46 18.63
C PRO A 163 4.64 -14.38 19.58
N PRO A 164 5.26 -15.46 20.08
CA PRO A 164 4.68 -16.24 21.18
C PRO A 164 4.30 -15.32 22.35
N ALA A 165 3.15 -15.58 22.98
CA ALA A 165 2.71 -14.79 24.12
C ALA A 165 3.64 -15.05 25.33
N GLU A 166 4.26 -13.99 25.84
CA GLU A 166 5.06 -14.04 27.07
C GLU A 166 4.11 -13.99 28.29
N PRO A 167 4.32 -14.80 29.35
CA PRO A 167 3.44 -14.82 30.51
C PRO A 167 3.31 -13.44 31.17
N GLY A 168 2.07 -12.93 31.26
CA GLY A 168 1.77 -11.63 31.85
C GLY A 168 2.01 -10.42 30.93
N ALA A 169 2.54 -10.61 29.71
CA ALA A 169 2.70 -9.54 28.74
C ALA A 169 1.47 -9.40 27.82
N PRO A 170 1.16 -8.19 27.31
CA PRO A 170 0.15 -8.04 26.26
C PRO A 170 0.60 -8.79 24.99
N ARG A 171 -0.37 -9.38 24.27
CA ARG A 171 -0.10 -9.89 22.92
C ARG A 171 0.31 -8.72 22.03
N ARG A 172 1.22 -8.94 21.09
CA ARG A 172 1.70 -7.93 20.14
C ARG A 172 1.70 -8.44 18.72
N VAL A 173 1.69 -7.51 17.76
CA VAL A 173 1.95 -7.76 16.35
C VAL A 173 3.02 -6.79 15.86
N ILE A 174 3.97 -7.30 15.09
CA ILE A 174 5.04 -6.52 14.44
C ILE A 174 4.79 -6.58 12.93
N THR A 175 4.67 -5.45 12.25
CA THR A 175 4.28 -5.43 10.82
C THR A 175 5.32 -4.74 9.95
N HIS A 176 5.70 -5.35 8.82
CA HIS A 176 6.69 -4.79 7.90
C HIS A 176 6.18 -4.79 6.45
N PRO A 177 6.46 -3.75 5.66
CA PRO A 177 6.22 -3.75 4.23
C PRO A 177 7.17 -4.74 3.55
N ILE A 178 6.73 -5.35 2.46
CA ILE A 178 7.49 -6.39 1.76
C ILE A 178 7.48 -6.21 0.25
N GLY A 179 8.58 -6.59 -0.40
CA GLY A 179 8.61 -6.89 -1.83
C GLY A 179 8.14 -8.32 -2.08
N ILE A 180 7.31 -8.55 -3.11
CA ILE A 180 6.75 -9.87 -3.43
C ILE A 180 7.04 -10.31 -4.87
N GLY A 181 6.62 -11.53 -5.22
CA GLY A 181 6.73 -12.08 -6.56
C GLY A 181 6.11 -11.21 -7.66
N ARG A 182 6.89 -10.93 -8.70
CA ARG A 182 6.41 -10.34 -9.97
C ARG A 182 5.49 -11.32 -10.71
N GLU A 183 4.77 -10.82 -11.71
CA GLU A 183 3.91 -11.65 -12.55
C GLU A 183 4.70 -12.79 -13.22
N GLY A 184 4.08 -13.97 -13.33
CA GLY A 184 4.74 -15.22 -13.74
C GLY A 184 5.67 -15.85 -12.69
N TRP A 185 5.94 -15.14 -11.58
CA TRP A 185 6.76 -15.59 -10.45
C TRP A 185 6.04 -15.35 -9.11
N ALA A 186 4.73 -15.59 -9.06
CA ALA A 186 3.91 -15.29 -7.90
C ALA A 186 4.39 -16.00 -6.63
N THR A 187 4.42 -15.28 -5.50
CA THR A 187 4.64 -15.85 -4.18
C THR A 187 3.53 -16.86 -3.86
N PRO A 188 3.83 -18.09 -3.38
CA PRO A 188 2.79 -19.09 -3.13
C PRO A 188 1.84 -18.68 -1.99
N LEU A 189 0.60 -19.17 -2.07
CA LEU A 189 -0.44 -19.02 -1.05
C LEU A 189 -0.51 -20.26 -0.14
N GLY A 190 -1.08 -20.08 1.05
CA GLY A 190 -1.37 -21.14 2.01
C GLY A 190 -0.36 -21.22 3.16
N ALA A 191 -0.38 -22.35 3.86
CA ALA A 191 0.43 -22.57 5.06
C ALA A 191 1.81 -23.18 4.76
N THR A 192 2.81 -22.74 5.52
CA THR A 192 4.17 -23.28 5.57
C THR A 192 4.79 -22.97 6.93
N ARG A 193 6.11 -23.10 7.07
CA ARG A 193 6.86 -22.71 8.28
C ARG A 193 8.24 -22.17 7.94
N VAL A 194 8.87 -21.48 8.89
CA VAL A 194 10.31 -21.22 8.84
C VAL A 194 11.05 -22.54 9.02
N ALA A 195 11.68 -23.03 7.94
CA ALA A 195 12.36 -24.32 7.91
C ALA A 195 13.84 -24.23 8.30
N ARG A 196 14.53 -23.13 7.95
CA ARG A 196 15.91 -22.82 8.37
C ARG A 196 16.16 -21.32 8.44
N LYS A 197 17.18 -20.92 9.19
CA LYS A 197 17.71 -19.55 9.29
C LYS A 197 19.14 -19.54 8.72
N HIS A 198 19.46 -18.55 7.88
CA HIS A 198 20.81 -18.34 7.33
C HIS A 198 21.24 -16.88 7.55
N PRO A 199 22.18 -16.60 8.47
CA PRO A 199 22.85 -15.31 8.53
C PRO A 199 23.88 -15.20 7.40
N SER A 200 24.06 -14.01 6.84
CA SER A 200 24.96 -13.74 5.71
C SER A 200 24.86 -14.78 4.56
N PRO A 201 23.68 -14.97 3.96
CA PRO A 201 23.45 -16.06 3.01
C PRO A 201 24.19 -15.86 1.68
N ALA A 202 24.89 -16.90 1.20
CA ALA A 202 25.33 -16.95 -0.20
C ALA A 202 24.13 -17.23 -1.11
N TRP A 203 23.99 -16.49 -2.23
CA TRP A 203 22.91 -16.72 -3.19
C TRP A 203 23.37 -17.68 -4.29
N THR A 204 22.93 -18.94 -4.22
CA THR A 204 23.04 -19.87 -5.36
C THR A 204 21.99 -19.48 -6.40
N VAL A 205 22.43 -18.88 -7.51
CA VAL A 205 21.54 -18.26 -8.50
C VAL A 205 20.76 -19.35 -9.25
N PRO A 206 19.42 -19.38 -9.20
CA PRO A 206 18.62 -20.36 -9.94
C PRO A 206 18.94 -20.37 -11.44
N ALA A 207 18.96 -21.56 -12.05
CA ALA A 207 19.32 -21.71 -13.47
C ALA A 207 18.36 -20.94 -14.41
N SER A 208 17.10 -20.76 -14.02
CA SER A 208 16.13 -19.89 -14.71
C SER A 208 16.56 -18.42 -14.72
N ILE A 209 16.96 -17.89 -13.56
CA ILE A 209 17.39 -16.50 -13.40
C ILE A 209 18.69 -16.25 -14.16
N ARG A 210 19.65 -17.19 -14.11
CA ARG A 210 20.88 -17.08 -14.92
C ARG A 210 20.60 -17.03 -16.43
N ARG A 211 19.62 -17.80 -16.93
CA ARG A 211 19.20 -17.74 -18.34
C ARG A 211 18.54 -16.42 -18.71
N GLU A 212 17.65 -15.89 -17.86
CA GLU A 212 17.02 -14.57 -18.06
C GLU A 212 18.09 -13.47 -18.15
N HIS A 213 19.04 -13.48 -17.23
CA HIS A 213 20.13 -12.50 -17.15
C HIS A 213 21.10 -12.60 -18.34
N ALA A 214 21.52 -13.81 -18.73
CA ALA A 214 22.34 -14.02 -19.91
C ALA A 214 21.65 -13.57 -21.20
N ALA A 215 20.34 -13.79 -21.34
CA ALA A 215 19.56 -13.31 -22.49
C ALA A 215 19.43 -11.77 -22.56
N LYS A 216 19.66 -11.07 -21.44
CA LYS A 216 19.70 -9.60 -21.35
C LYS A 216 21.13 -9.02 -21.48
N GLY A 217 22.15 -9.86 -21.71
CA GLY A 217 23.55 -9.41 -21.80
C GLY A 217 24.27 -9.20 -20.47
N ASP A 218 23.64 -9.50 -19.33
CA ASP A 218 24.19 -9.36 -17.97
C ASP A 218 24.31 -10.75 -17.29
N PRO A 219 25.22 -11.65 -17.73
CA PRO A 219 25.27 -13.02 -17.23
C PRO A 219 25.69 -13.09 -15.75
N LEU A 220 24.81 -13.63 -14.90
CA LEU A 220 25.08 -13.83 -13.47
C LEU A 220 25.98 -15.07 -13.20
N PRO A 221 26.84 -15.01 -12.16
CA PRO A 221 27.61 -16.17 -11.70
C PRO A 221 26.71 -17.28 -11.15
N ALA A 222 27.27 -18.48 -10.97
CA ALA A 222 26.54 -19.59 -10.33
C ALA A 222 26.18 -19.32 -8.87
N VAL A 223 27.06 -18.60 -8.16
CA VAL A 223 26.89 -18.19 -6.76
C VAL A 223 27.31 -16.72 -6.63
N VAL A 224 26.49 -15.91 -5.95
CA VAL A 224 26.88 -14.60 -5.44
C VAL A 224 27.26 -14.78 -3.96
N PRO A 225 28.48 -14.42 -3.53
CA PRO A 225 28.91 -14.58 -2.14
C PRO A 225 28.15 -13.65 -1.19
N PRO A 226 28.21 -13.86 0.13
CA PRO A 226 27.70 -12.91 1.11
C PRO A 226 28.38 -11.54 0.97
N GLY A 227 27.64 -10.47 1.23
CA GLY A 227 28.17 -9.10 1.21
C GLY A 227 27.17 -8.06 0.67
N PRO A 228 27.57 -6.77 0.59
CA PRO A 228 26.66 -5.66 0.28
C PRO A 228 25.98 -5.74 -1.10
N ASN A 229 26.57 -6.48 -2.05
CA ASN A 229 26.03 -6.66 -3.40
C ASN A 229 25.15 -7.92 -3.55
N ASN A 230 24.89 -8.65 -2.46
CA ASN A 230 24.08 -9.86 -2.49
C ASN A 230 22.58 -9.51 -2.41
N PRO A 231 21.75 -9.95 -3.37
CA PRO A 231 20.32 -9.62 -3.39
C PRO A 231 19.49 -10.34 -2.31
N LEU A 232 20.07 -11.25 -1.54
CA LEU A 232 19.46 -11.81 -0.33
C LEU A 232 19.68 -10.95 0.93
N GLY A 233 20.47 -9.88 0.83
CA GLY A 233 20.79 -9.01 1.96
C GLY A 233 21.59 -9.73 3.05
N SER A 234 21.43 -9.27 4.30
CA SER A 234 22.18 -9.74 5.47
C SER A 234 21.64 -11.05 6.07
N HIS A 235 20.36 -11.36 5.88
CA HIS A 235 19.68 -12.47 6.56
C HIS A 235 18.61 -13.10 5.68
N ALA A 236 18.42 -14.42 5.80
CA ALA A 236 17.33 -15.13 5.15
C ALA A 236 16.68 -16.21 6.03
N LEU A 237 15.35 -16.20 6.09
CA LEU A 237 14.50 -17.25 6.62
C LEU A 237 14.04 -18.13 5.44
N ARG A 238 14.50 -19.38 5.40
CA ARG A 238 14.06 -20.34 4.38
C ARG A 238 12.73 -20.95 4.78
N LEU A 239 11.73 -20.89 3.90
CA LEU A 239 10.42 -21.48 4.16
C LEU A 239 10.42 -22.99 3.88
N GLY A 240 9.35 -23.67 4.33
CA GLY A 240 9.09 -25.08 4.04
C GLY A 240 8.78 -25.37 2.57
N TRP A 241 8.41 -24.36 1.79
CA TRP A 241 8.28 -24.46 0.34
C TRP A 241 9.66 -24.52 -0.35
N SER A 242 9.72 -25.17 -1.52
CA SER A 242 10.94 -25.23 -2.31
C SER A 242 11.35 -23.83 -2.79
N SER A 243 12.55 -23.41 -2.39
CA SER A 243 13.24 -22.20 -2.88
C SER A 243 12.62 -20.85 -2.51
N ILE A 244 11.56 -20.79 -1.70
CA ILE A 244 11.00 -19.53 -1.18
C ILE A 244 11.72 -19.11 0.12
N LEU A 245 12.09 -17.83 0.18
CA LEU A 245 12.75 -17.19 1.31
C LEU A 245 11.95 -15.96 1.76
N ILE A 246 12.00 -15.62 3.04
CA ILE A 246 11.84 -14.24 3.53
C ILE A 246 13.25 -13.71 3.77
N HIS A 247 13.66 -12.61 3.15
CA HIS A 247 15.05 -12.16 3.18
C HIS A 247 15.20 -10.64 3.02
N GLY A 248 16.37 -10.10 3.35
CA GLY A 248 16.70 -8.70 3.11
C GLY A 248 16.92 -8.44 1.62
N THR A 249 17.10 -7.18 1.23
CA THR A 249 17.40 -6.84 -0.16
C THR A 249 18.55 -5.85 -0.27
N ASN A 250 19.32 -5.94 -1.35
CA ASN A 250 20.21 -4.87 -1.78
C ASN A 250 19.53 -3.93 -2.80
N LYS A 251 18.21 -3.94 -2.93
CA LYS A 251 17.47 -2.93 -3.70
C LYS A 251 16.26 -2.47 -2.89
N PRO A 252 16.47 -1.69 -1.79
CA PRO A 252 15.40 -1.32 -0.84
C PRO A 252 14.28 -0.51 -1.48
N ALA A 253 14.56 0.25 -2.54
CA ALA A 253 13.52 0.88 -3.37
C ALA A 253 12.45 -0.10 -3.91
N GLY A 254 12.75 -1.40 -3.96
CA GLY A 254 11.82 -2.46 -4.37
C GLY A 254 10.82 -2.93 -3.32
N ILE A 255 10.92 -2.47 -2.07
CA ILE A 255 10.01 -2.86 -0.99
C ILE A 255 8.64 -2.20 -1.17
N GLY A 256 7.57 -2.97 -0.95
CA GLY A 256 6.21 -2.57 -1.32
C GLY A 256 5.93 -2.66 -2.82
N MET A 257 6.71 -3.43 -3.60
CA MET A 257 6.45 -3.70 -5.02
C MET A 257 6.55 -5.19 -5.38
N ARG A 258 6.07 -5.54 -6.57
CA ARG A 258 6.14 -6.88 -7.17
C ARG A 258 7.45 -7.06 -7.97
N VAL A 259 8.58 -7.21 -7.29
CA VAL A 259 9.93 -7.19 -7.91
C VAL A 259 10.69 -8.52 -7.87
N SER A 260 10.26 -9.51 -7.08
CA SER A 260 11.04 -10.73 -6.84
C SER A 260 10.66 -11.89 -7.79
N HIS A 261 11.48 -12.93 -7.81
CA HIS A 261 11.16 -14.23 -8.44
C HIS A 261 10.38 -15.19 -7.49
N GLY A 262 9.52 -14.63 -6.62
CA GLY A 262 8.60 -15.38 -5.74
C GLY A 262 8.93 -15.31 -4.24
N CYS A 263 10.18 -14.95 -3.89
CA CYS A 263 10.58 -14.69 -2.51
C CYS A 263 9.94 -13.42 -1.92
N ILE A 264 9.96 -13.31 -0.60
CA ILE A 264 9.53 -12.15 0.16
C ILE A 264 10.77 -11.34 0.52
N GLN A 265 10.83 -10.09 0.08
CA GLN A 265 11.91 -9.14 0.38
C GLN A 265 11.48 -8.19 1.49
N MET A 266 12.40 -7.82 2.38
CA MET A 266 12.22 -6.84 3.47
C MET A 266 13.31 -5.77 3.42
N TYR A 267 13.10 -4.62 4.08
CA TYR A 267 14.18 -3.65 4.26
C TYR A 267 15.35 -4.27 5.06
N PRO A 268 16.60 -3.85 4.80
CA PRO A 268 17.78 -4.30 5.55
C PRO A 268 17.68 -4.15 7.08
N GLU A 269 17.02 -3.08 7.53
CA GLU A 269 16.77 -2.74 8.93
C GLU A 269 15.70 -3.62 9.59
N ASP A 270 14.73 -4.15 8.84
CA ASP A 270 13.65 -5.00 9.38
C ASP A 270 14.04 -6.48 9.42
N ILE A 271 14.77 -6.96 8.41
CA ILE A 271 15.06 -8.39 8.30
C ILE A 271 15.93 -8.88 9.47
N ALA A 272 16.85 -8.06 9.98
CA ALA A 272 17.73 -8.44 11.09
C ALA A 272 16.96 -8.66 12.41
N PRO A 273 16.16 -7.71 12.93
CA PRO A 273 15.35 -7.94 14.14
C PRO A 273 14.29 -9.01 13.93
N LEU A 274 13.63 -9.11 12.76
CA LEU A 274 12.72 -10.22 12.48
C LEU A 274 13.46 -11.57 12.49
N PHE A 275 14.66 -11.63 11.89
CA PHE A 275 15.47 -12.83 11.87
C PHE A 275 15.79 -13.28 13.29
N GLU A 276 16.24 -12.40 14.19
CA GLU A 276 16.51 -12.79 15.58
C GLU A 276 15.22 -13.23 16.30
N ALA A 277 14.15 -12.43 16.20
CA ALA A 277 12.91 -12.65 16.93
C ALA A 277 12.09 -13.87 16.49
N VAL A 278 12.36 -14.46 15.31
CA VAL A 278 11.61 -15.59 14.74
C VAL A 278 12.36 -16.93 14.93
N PRO A 279 11.79 -17.89 15.69
CA PRO A 279 12.31 -19.26 15.78
C PRO A 279 12.22 -20.06 14.46
N VAL A 280 13.06 -21.08 14.33
CA VAL A 280 12.82 -22.17 13.37
C VAL A 280 11.59 -22.96 13.82
N GLY A 281 10.73 -23.35 12.87
CA GLY A 281 9.46 -24.02 13.14
C GLY A 281 8.25 -23.08 13.19
N THR A 282 8.46 -21.76 13.35
CA THR A 282 7.38 -20.76 13.36
C THR A 282 6.46 -20.92 12.14
N PRO A 283 5.13 -21.03 12.34
CA PRO A 283 4.19 -21.16 11.23
C PRO A 283 4.18 -19.88 10.39
N VAL A 284 3.95 -20.05 9.08
CA VAL A 284 3.86 -18.96 8.12
C VAL A 284 2.61 -19.17 7.27
N THR A 285 1.71 -18.21 7.23
CA THR A 285 0.47 -18.26 6.44
C THR A 285 0.46 -17.13 5.42
N VAL A 286 0.38 -17.46 4.13
CA VAL A 286 0.30 -16.46 3.05
C VAL A 286 -1.11 -16.42 2.48
N VAL A 287 -1.74 -15.24 2.47
CA VAL A 287 -3.12 -15.02 2.03
C VAL A 287 -3.21 -13.97 0.92
N ASP A 288 -4.34 -14.01 0.22
CA ASP A 288 -4.76 -13.03 -0.78
C ASP A 288 -6.07 -12.40 -0.31
N GLN A 289 -5.95 -11.34 0.50
CA GLN A 289 -7.09 -10.60 1.08
C GLN A 289 -7.00 -9.13 0.65
N PRO A 290 -7.49 -8.77 -0.56
CA PRO A 290 -7.44 -7.40 -1.06
C PRO A 290 -8.47 -6.47 -0.40
N TYR A 291 -9.50 -7.02 0.25
CA TYR A 291 -10.52 -6.27 0.98
C TYR A 291 -10.58 -6.80 2.40
N LEU A 292 -10.25 -5.95 3.35
CA LEU A 292 -10.18 -6.24 4.77
C LEU A 292 -11.15 -5.32 5.51
N ALA A 293 -11.94 -5.86 6.43
CA ALA A 293 -12.77 -5.05 7.31
C ALA A 293 -12.61 -5.50 8.77
N GLY A 294 -12.76 -4.54 9.66
CA GLY A 294 -12.53 -4.71 11.09
C GLY A 294 -13.05 -3.52 11.89
N VAL A 295 -13.06 -3.67 13.21
CA VAL A 295 -13.39 -2.60 14.14
C VAL A 295 -12.12 -2.07 14.81
N GLY A 296 -11.98 -0.76 14.84
CA GLY A 296 -10.88 -0.04 15.47
C GLY A 296 -11.35 1.21 16.21
N ALA A 297 -10.42 2.12 16.53
CA ALA A 297 -10.73 3.37 17.23
C ALA A 297 -11.71 4.28 16.46
N ASP A 298 -11.70 4.21 15.13
CA ASP A 298 -12.57 4.98 14.24
C ASP A 298 -13.88 4.23 13.87
N GLY A 299 -14.20 3.15 14.60
CA GLY A 299 -15.39 2.31 14.37
C GLY A 299 -15.16 1.20 13.34
N LEU A 300 -16.22 0.84 12.60
CA LEU A 300 -16.14 -0.13 11.50
C LEU A 300 -15.47 0.51 10.27
N VAL A 301 -14.37 -0.08 9.83
CA VAL A 301 -13.55 0.39 8.71
C VAL A 301 -13.41 -0.67 7.61
N LEU A 302 -13.16 -0.20 6.39
CA LEU A 302 -12.73 -1.00 5.25
C LEU A 302 -11.33 -0.54 4.81
N GLU A 303 -10.41 -1.49 4.67
CA GLU A 303 -9.10 -1.31 4.04
C GLU A 303 -9.09 -2.08 2.71
N ALA A 304 -8.82 -1.38 1.63
CA ALA A 304 -8.87 -1.91 0.27
C ALA A 304 -7.52 -1.74 -0.44
N HIS A 305 -6.99 -2.84 -0.96
CA HIS A 305 -5.73 -2.91 -1.70
C HIS A 305 -5.96 -3.33 -3.15
N PRO A 306 -5.14 -2.87 -4.12
CA PRO A 306 -5.23 -3.32 -5.49
C PRO A 306 -5.05 -4.85 -5.57
N PRO A 307 -6.04 -5.61 -6.09
CA PRO A 307 -5.91 -7.05 -6.24
C PRO A 307 -4.73 -7.42 -7.15
N LEU A 308 -4.13 -8.59 -6.92
CA LEU A 308 -3.12 -9.13 -7.84
C LEU A 308 -3.75 -9.33 -9.22
N PRO A 309 -3.20 -8.78 -10.32
CA PRO A 309 -3.76 -8.90 -11.68
C PRO A 309 -4.19 -10.31 -12.07
N GLU A 310 -3.37 -11.32 -11.77
CA GLU A 310 -3.66 -12.73 -12.08
C GLU A 310 -4.86 -13.34 -11.29
N ARG A 311 -5.38 -12.61 -10.29
CA ARG A 311 -6.52 -12.99 -9.43
C ARG A 311 -7.54 -11.85 -9.31
N ALA A 312 -7.51 -10.87 -10.19
CA ALA A 312 -8.36 -9.68 -10.11
C ALA A 312 -9.86 -10.06 -10.21
N PRO A 313 -10.71 -9.71 -9.23
CA PRO A 313 -12.12 -10.04 -9.24
C PRO A 313 -12.89 -9.16 -10.23
N THR A 314 -13.92 -9.74 -10.87
CA THR A 314 -14.94 -8.95 -11.57
C THR A 314 -15.65 -7.99 -10.59
N PRO A 315 -16.28 -6.89 -11.06
CA PRO A 315 -16.98 -5.94 -10.17
C PRO A 315 -18.01 -6.60 -9.24
N ARG A 316 -18.73 -7.62 -9.71
CA ARG A 316 -19.67 -8.39 -8.88
C ARG A 316 -18.94 -9.19 -7.79
N GLN A 317 -17.87 -9.90 -8.14
CA GLN A 317 -17.06 -10.66 -7.16
C GLN A 317 -16.40 -9.73 -6.15
N ARG A 318 -15.90 -8.55 -6.58
CA ARG A 318 -15.36 -7.52 -5.70
C ARG A 318 -16.38 -7.10 -4.65
N MET A 319 -17.60 -6.75 -5.06
CA MET A 319 -18.65 -6.38 -4.11
C MET A 319 -18.97 -7.54 -3.14
N THR A 320 -19.02 -8.80 -3.61
CA THR A 320 -19.20 -9.97 -2.74
C THR A 320 -18.07 -10.13 -1.71
N LEU A 321 -16.81 -9.89 -2.09
CA LEU A 321 -15.67 -9.92 -1.17
C LEU A 321 -15.74 -8.79 -0.15
N VAL A 322 -16.09 -7.58 -0.57
CA VAL A 322 -16.26 -6.40 0.30
C VAL A 322 -17.37 -6.64 1.32
N THR A 323 -18.58 -7.03 0.89
CA THR A 323 -19.69 -7.35 1.81
C THR A 323 -19.36 -8.53 2.71
N GLY A 324 -18.63 -9.53 2.21
CA GLY A 324 -18.21 -10.69 3.00
C GLY A 324 -17.17 -10.35 4.07
N ALA A 325 -16.26 -9.41 3.81
CA ALA A 325 -15.32 -8.91 4.81
C ALA A 325 -16.04 -8.09 5.89
N LEU A 326 -16.94 -7.19 5.47
CA LEU A 326 -17.75 -6.34 6.35
C LEU A 326 -18.65 -7.18 7.27
N GLU A 327 -19.40 -8.13 6.72
CA GLU A 327 -20.28 -9.01 7.50
C GLU A 327 -19.49 -9.80 8.56
N GLN A 328 -18.31 -10.33 8.21
CA GLN A 328 -17.46 -11.02 9.17
C GLN A 328 -16.98 -10.11 10.32
N ALA A 329 -16.70 -8.83 10.06
CA ALA A 329 -16.36 -7.88 11.10
C ALA A 329 -17.58 -7.54 11.98
N ILE A 330 -18.74 -7.32 11.36
CA ILE A 330 -20.00 -7.05 12.05
C ILE A 330 -20.39 -8.21 12.97
N THR A 331 -20.34 -9.45 12.50
CA THR A 331 -20.64 -10.66 13.30
C THR A 331 -19.63 -10.86 14.43
N ARG A 332 -18.33 -10.67 14.17
CA ARG A 332 -17.27 -10.81 15.20
C ARG A 332 -17.51 -9.87 16.38
N HIS A 333 -17.94 -8.64 16.10
CA HIS A 333 -18.16 -7.58 17.10
C HIS A 333 -19.64 -7.42 17.53
N GLY A 334 -20.55 -8.27 17.05
CA GLY A 334 -21.97 -8.23 17.41
C GLY A 334 -22.72 -6.96 16.94
N LEU A 335 -22.28 -6.33 15.84
CA LEU A 335 -22.71 -4.98 15.45
C LEU A 335 -24.02 -4.91 14.63
N HIS A 336 -24.67 -6.04 14.35
CA HIS A 336 -25.80 -6.15 13.39
C HIS A 336 -26.93 -5.12 13.60
N ASP A 337 -27.28 -4.81 14.85
CA ASP A 337 -28.35 -3.84 15.19
C ASP A 337 -27.84 -2.41 15.47
N THR A 338 -26.52 -2.19 15.39
CA THR A 338 -25.86 -0.94 15.86
C THR A 338 -25.16 -0.15 14.77
N VAL A 339 -24.78 -0.80 13.66
CA VAL A 339 -24.08 -0.14 12.54
C VAL A 339 -24.85 -0.32 11.23
N LEU A 340 -25.27 0.81 10.65
CA LEU A 340 -25.69 0.87 9.26
C LEU A 340 -24.45 1.14 8.39
N VAL A 341 -24.17 0.28 7.41
CA VAL A 341 -23.03 0.42 6.49
C VAL A 341 -23.45 1.18 5.23
N ASP A 342 -22.61 2.12 4.78
CA ASP A 342 -22.73 2.68 3.44
C ASP A 342 -22.03 1.77 2.42
N LEU A 343 -22.81 0.90 1.77
CA LEU A 343 -22.31 -0.02 0.76
C LEU A 343 -21.91 0.65 -0.56
N ALA A 344 -22.42 1.85 -0.86
CA ALA A 344 -21.99 2.60 -2.02
C ALA A 344 -20.58 3.17 -1.78
N HIS A 345 -20.38 3.79 -0.62
CA HIS A 345 -19.06 4.26 -0.20
C HIS A 345 -18.04 3.13 -0.09
N ALA A 346 -18.40 2.00 0.55
CA ALA A 346 -17.54 0.81 0.62
C ALA A 346 -17.15 0.28 -0.78
N GLY A 347 -18.06 0.36 -1.76
CA GLY A 347 -17.78 0.06 -3.16
C GLY A 347 -16.76 1.01 -3.78
N GLU A 348 -16.92 2.32 -3.60
CA GLU A 348 -15.96 3.32 -4.08
C GLU A 348 -14.57 3.15 -3.47
N LEU A 349 -14.48 2.85 -2.16
CA LEU A 349 -13.21 2.57 -1.49
C LEU A 349 -12.54 1.32 -2.08
N ALA A 350 -13.31 0.27 -2.37
CA ALA A 350 -12.82 -0.95 -3.01
C ALA A 350 -12.36 -0.75 -4.46
N ASP A 351 -12.92 0.25 -5.17
CA ASP A 351 -12.53 0.64 -6.52
C ASP A 351 -11.27 1.53 -6.51
N ARG A 352 -11.17 2.49 -5.57
CA ARG A 352 -10.00 3.38 -5.40
C ARG A 352 -8.78 2.64 -4.83
N ALA A 353 -9.01 1.68 -3.93
CA ALA A 353 -8.01 0.81 -3.32
C ALA A 353 -6.78 1.55 -2.77
N THR A 354 -7.02 2.53 -1.89
CA THR A 354 -5.99 3.45 -1.34
C THR A 354 -4.99 2.81 -0.38
N GLY A 355 -5.21 1.57 0.05
CA GLY A 355 -4.29 0.78 0.85
C GLY A 355 -4.30 1.04 2.36
N TYR A 356 -5.33 1.69 2.90
CA TYR A 356 -5.46 1.98 4.33
C TYR A 356 -6.92 1.96 4.82
N PRO A 357 -7.18 1.77 6.13
CA PRO A 357 -8.53 1.68 6.66
C PRO A 357 -9.27 3.03 6.64
N LEU A 358 -10.48 3.03 6.08
CA LEU A 358 -11.40 4.18 6.11
C LEU A 358 -12.76 3.79 6.72
N PRO A 359 -13.40 4.68 7.50
CA PRO A 359 -14.73 4.44 8.05
C PRO A 359 -15.79 4.17 6.97
N VAL A 360 -16.69 3.22 7.23
CA VAL A 360 -17.76 2.81 6.29
C VAL A 360 -19.18 2.78 6.89
N ALA A 361 -19.34 3.24 8.14
CA ALA A 361 -20.66 3.45 8.71
C ALA A 361 -21.36 4.66 8.04
N ALA A 362 -22.67 4.58 7.81
CA ALA A 362 -23.44 5.64 7.14
C ALA A 362 -23.51 6.98 7.91
N GLY A 363 -23.08 7.01 9.17
CA GLY A 363 -22.90 8.22 9.99
C GLY A 363 -21.45 8.70 10.10
N ALA A 364 -20.52 8.10 9.37
CA ALA A 364 -19.11 8.48 9.38
C ALA A 364 -18.86 9.83 8.67
N PRO A 365 -17.79 10.56 9.01
CA PRO A 365 -17.35 11.72 8.23
C PRO A 365 -16.97 11.30 6.81
N ALA A 366 -17.23 12.19 5.83
CA ALA A 366 -16.74 12.03 4.46
C ALA A 366 -15.20 11.85 4.44
N THR A 367 -14.68 11.05 3.50
CA THR A 367 -13.25 10.71 3.41
C THR A 367 -12.34 11.93 3.44
N GLU A 368 -12.68 12.98 2.70
CA GLU A 368 -11.90 14.22 2.63
C GLU A 368 -11.85 14.94 3.98
N ALA A 369 -12.95 14.94 4.74
CA ALA A 369 -13.00 15.53 6.08
C ALA A 369 -12.23 14.68 7.11
N TYR A 370 -12.34 13.35 7.02
CA TYR A 370 -11.58 12.41 7.85
C TYR A 370 -10.06 12.54 7.60
N LEU A 371 -9.65 12.56 6.33
CA LEU A 371 -8.25 12.76 5.92
C LEU A 371 -7.73 14.16 6.32
N ALA A 372 -8.57 15.19 6.23
CA ALA A 372 -8.21 16.53 6.70
C ALA A 372 -7.91 16.54 8.20
N ALA A 373 -8.67 15.79 9.00
CA ALA A 373 -8.59 15.71 10.46
C ALA A 373 -7.54 14.72 11.02
N LEU A 374 -6.75 14.04 10.17
CA LEU A 374 -5.69 13.15 10.64
C LEU A 374 -4.69 13.88 11.56
N PRO A 375 -4.22 13.26 12.66
CA PRO A 375 -3.18 13.82 13.49
C PRO A 375 -1.81 13.79 12.78
N PRO A 376 -0.89 14.71 13.12
CA PRO A 376 0.48 14.64 12.62
C PRO A 376 1.19 13.38 13.16
N ALA A 377 2.17 12.89 12.39
CA ALA A 377 3.19 11.98 12.89
C ALA A 377 4.35 12.77 13.54
N PRO A 378 5.10 12.16 14.48
CA PRO A 378 6.39 12.71 14.89
C PRO A 378 7.30 12.80 13.66
N LEU A 379 8.02 13.91 13.49
CA LEU A 379 9.04 14.00 12.44
C LEU A 379 10.15 12.99 12.75
N LEU A 380 10.32 12.03 11.86
CA LEU A 380 11.43 11.08 11.89
C LEU A 380 12.54 11.59 10.95
N PRO A 381 13.83 11.44 11.31
CA PRO A 381 14.89 11.66 10.34
C PRO A 381 14.69 10.70 9.17
N SER A 382 14.93 11.13 7.93
CA SER A 382 15.05 10.16 6.82
C SER A 382 16.13 9.15 7.22
N PRO A 383 15.80 7.84 7.35
CA PRO A 383 16.72 6.85 7.90
C PRO A 383 17.88 6.56 6.95
N TYR A 384 17.88 7.17 5.77
CA TYR A 384 18.89 6.94 4.77
C TYR A 384 19.39 8.22 4.07
N VAL A 385 20.40 8.84 4.66
CA VAL A 385 21.36 9.66 3.91
C VAL A 385 22.58 8.77 3.62
N ALA A 386 22.93 8.59 2.34
CA ALA A 386 24.14 7.87 1.97
C ALA A 386 25.35 8.55 2.63
N PRO A 387 26.22 7.82 3.37
CA PRO A 387 27.44 8.41 3.88
C PRO A 387 28.22 9.03 2.72
N VAL A 388 28.51 10.33 2.83
CA VAL A 388 29.36 11.02 1.86
C VAL A 388 30.77 10.46 2.05
N ALA A 389 31.11 9.47 1.22
CA ALA A 389 32.44 8.86 1.25
C ALA A 389 33.49 9.92 0.92
N SER A 390 34.66 9.86 1.54
CA SER A 390 35.78 10.72 1.19
C SER A 390 36.43 10.26 -0.13
N GLY A 391 36.95 11.21 -0.90
CA GLY A 391 37.75 10.94 -2.09
C GLY A 391 37.51 11.94 -3.22
N ASP A 392 38.35 11.84 -4.26
CA ASP A 392 38.40 12.80 -5.36
C ASP A 392 37.81 12.25 -6.67
N TRP A 393 37.27 11.03 -6.66
CA TRP A 393 36.74 10.38 -7.87
C TRP A 393 35.22 10.47 -7.95
N TYR A 394 34.72 10.79 -9.14
CA TYR A 394 33.30 10.98 -9.42
C TYR A 394 32.91 10.31 -10.73
N VAL A 395 31.61 10.06 -10.89
CA VAL A 395 30.98 9.75 -12.17
C VAL A 395 30.13 10.94 -12.56
N ASP A 396 30.52 11.60 -13.65
CA ASP A 396 29.83 12.71 -14.26
C ASP A 396 28.67 12.20 -15.11
N LEU A 397 27.44 12.50 -14.67
CA LEU A 397 26.18 12.09 -15.31
C LEU A 397 25.58 13.22 -16.16
N GLY A 398 26.40 14.22 -16.51
CA GLY A 398 26.00 15.36 -17.34
C GLY A 398 25.15 16.41 -16.61
N SER A 399 24.80 17.45 -17.38
CA SER A 399 24.12 18.65 -16.88
C SER A 399 22.71 18.78 -17.47
N PHE A 400 21.73 18.99 -16.60
CA PHE A 400 20.31 19.02 -16.90
C PHE A 400 19.81 20.47 -17.01
N LYS A 401 18.81 20.73 -17.85
CA LYS A 401 18.13 22.06 -17.91
C LYS A 401 17.08 22.25 -16.81
N SER A 402 16.67 21.17 -16.15
CA SER A 402 15.64 21.13 -15.13
C SER A 402 16.26 20.61 -13.83
N ASP A 403 16.18 21.39 -12.75
CA ASP A 403 16.61 20.91 -11.43
C ASP A 403 15.78 19.71 -10.99
N ALA A 404 14.47 19.67 -11.29
CA ALA A 404 13.62 18.53 -10.96
C ALA A 404 14.11 17.21 -11.60
N ASN A 405 14.62 17.26 -12.85
CA ASN A 405 15.19 16.08 -13.49
C ASN A 405 16.52 15.66 -12.82
N ALA A 406 17.36 16.63 -12.46
CA ALA A 406 18.61 16.37 -11.74
C ALA A 406 18.35 15.83 -10.32
N ARG A 407 17.35 16.36 -9.60
CA ARG A 407 16.92 15.92 -8.26
C ARG A 407 16.38 14.50 -8.32
N ARG A 408 15.55 14.20 -9.31
CA ARG A 408 15.06 12.84 -9.57
C ARG A 408 16.20 11.84 -9.77
N LEU A 409 17.21 12.16 -10.58
CA LEU A 409 18.35 11.28 -10.80
C LEU A 409 19.17 11.09 -9.50
N VAL A 410 19.46 12.15 -8.76
CA VAL A 410 20.15 12.05 -7.44
C VAL A 410 19.36 11.17 -6.46
N ALA A 411 18.05 11.38 -6.34
CA ALA A 411 17.18 10.52 -5.54
C ALA A 411 17.25 9.05 -5.97
N MET A 412 17.13 8.77 -7.28
CA MET A 412 17.22 7.40 -7.82
C MET A 412 18.56 6.71 -7.54
N LEU A 413 19.67 7.46 -7.43
CA LEU A 413 21.00 6.97 -7.06
C LEU A 413 21.13 6.67 -5.55
N LEU A 414 20.60 7.56 -4.71
CA LEU A 414 20.59 7.40 -3.25
C LEU A 414 19.71 6.22 -2.79
N HIS A 415 18.67 5.88 -3.57
CA HIS A 415 17.77 4.74 -3.29
C HIS A 415 18.23 3.38 -3.87
N GLN A 416 19.35 3.33 -4.60
CA GLN A 416 19.97 2.05 -5.00
C GLN A 416 20.54 1.30 -3.79
N GLY A 417 20.79 -0.01 -3.84
CA GLY A 417 21.52 -0.71 -2.76
C GLY A 417 22.78 -1.48 -3.24
N PRO A 418 23.95 -1.28 -2.61
CA PRO A 418 24.28 -0.22 -1.65
C PRO A 418 24.10 1.18 -2.27
N PRO A 419 23.62 2.19 -1.54
CA PRO A 419 23.42 3.54 -2.07
C PRO A 419 24.64 4.13 -2.78
N ILE A 420 24.37 4.86 -3.85
CA ILE A 420 25.39 5.55 -4.64
C ILE A 420 25.35 7.01 -4.19
N PRO A 421 26.37 7.51 -3.47
CA PRO A 421 26.44 8.93 -3.12
C PRO A 421 26.31 9.77 -4.39
N ALA A 422 25.52 10.83 -4.34
CA ALA A 422 25.32 11.72 -5.48
C ALA A 422 24.92 13.11 -4.98
N ARG A 423 25.23 14.13 -5.79
CA ARG A 423 24.84 15.52 -5.52
C ARG A 423 24.55 16.28 -6.80
N ARG A 424 23.98 17.46 -6.62
CA ARG A 424 23.71 18.45 -7.66
C ARG A 424 24.63 19.65 -7.47
N GLU A 425 25.15 20.17 -8.57
CA GLU A 425 25.94 21.40 -8.59
C GLU A 425 25.30 22.37 -9.58
N ALA A 426 24.94 23.56 -9.09
CA ALA A 426 24.38 24.62 -9.92
C ALA A 426 25.46 25.19 -10.83
N GLN A 427 25.17 25.24 -12.13
CA GLN A 427 25.90 25.96 -13.17
C GLN A 427 24.94 27.01 -13.77
N ALA A 428 25.48 28.04 -14.44
CA ALA A 428 24.75 29.27 -14.75
C ALA A 428 23.29 29.08 -15.27
N ASP A 429 23.08 28.18 -16.23
CA ASP A 429 21.77 27.84 -16.81
C ASP A 429 21.39 26.34 -16.67
N ARG A 430 22.18 25.56 -15.92
CA ARG A 430 22.06 24.08 -15.85
C ARG A 430 22.41 23.52 -14.48
N VAL A 431 21.91 22.33 -14.17
CA VAL A 431 22.25 21.59 -12.95
C VAL A 431 23.08 20.36 -13.32
N GLN A 432 24.33 20.34 -12.89
CA GLN A 432 25.23 19.20 -13.09
C GLN A 432 24.95 18.11 -12.04
N VAL A 433 24.88 16.85 -12.45
CA VAL A 433 24.79 15.71 -11.52
C VAL A 433 26.12 14.98 -11.48
N LEU A 434 26.62 14.74 -10.26
CA LEU A 434 27.84 13.99 -9.99
C LEU A 434 27.53 12.89 -8.98
N ALA A 435 27.76 11.63 -9.35
CA ALA A 435 27.80 10.53 -8.41
C ALA A 435 29.21 10.44 -7.80
N GLY A 436 29.28 10.22 -6.49
CA GLY A 436 30.47 10.25 -5.65
C GLY A 436 30.30 11.19 -4.44
N PRO A 437 31.32 11.29 -3.57
CA PRO A 437 32.69 10.92 -3.89
C PRO A 437 32.99 9.42 -3.80
N PHE A 438 34.06 9.01 -4.46
CA PHE A 438 34.60 7.65 -4.41
C PHE A 438 36.10 7.70 -4.08
N THR A 439 36.54 6.74 -3.28
CA THR A 439 37.94 6.64 -2.80
C THR A 439 38.97 6.32 -3.90
N SER A 440 38.54 5.86 -5.08
CA SER A 440 39.43 5.49 -6.17
C SER A 440 38.74 5.50 -7.54
N GLN A 441 39.54 5.59 -8.61
CA GLN A 441 39.06 5.43 -9.99
C GLN A 441 38.38 4.07 -10.21
N ALA A 442 38.87 3.01 -9.56
CA ALA A 442 38.29 1.67 -9.67
C ALA A 442 36.88 1.62 -9.07
N ALA A 443 36.67 2.24 -7.90
CA ALA A 443 35.35 2.37 -7.28
C ALA A 443 34.40 3.21 -8.16
N ALA A 444 34.86 4.34 -8.71
CA ALA A 444 34.07 5.17 -9.63
C ALA A 444 33.71 4.41 -10.93
N ARG A 445 34.63 3.63 -11.51
CA ARG A 445 34.33 2.76 -12.67
C ARG A 445 33.31 1.66 -12.35
N ALA A 446 33.37 1.08 -11.14
CA ALA A 446 32.39 0.10 -10.68
C ALA A 446 31.01 0.74 -10.46
N ALA A 447 30.95 1.96 -9.92
CA ALA A 447 29.73 2.74 -9.81
C ALA A 447 29.15 3.09 -11.19
N ALA A 448 29.96 3.59 -12.14
CA ALA A 448 29.50 3.91 -13.50
C ALA A 448 28.83 2.73 -14.20
N LYS A 449 29.46 1.55 -14.21
CA LYS A 449 28.87 0.31 -14.77
C LYS A 449 27.55 -0.08 -14.10
N ARG A 450 27.40 0.25 -12.82
CA ARG A 450 26.22 -0.07 -12.04
C ARG A 450 25.07 0.91 -12.30
N ILE A 451 25.38 2.20 -12.45
CA ILE A 451 24.41 3.23 -12.83
C ILE A 451 23.85 2.91 -14.23
N ASP A 452 24.73 2.61 -15.18
CA ASP A 452 24.40 2.16 -16.54
C ASP A 452 23.45 0.93 -16.52
N ARG A 453 23.84 -0.15 -15.81
CA ARG A 453 22.99 -1.36 -15.71
C ARG A 453 21.67 -1.16 -14.95
N ASP A 454 21.69 -0.46 -13.82
CA ASP A 454 20.53 -0.40 -12.91
C ASP A 454 19.56 0.75 -13.24
N LEU A 455 20.01 1.79 -13.97
CA LEU A 455 19.23 3.00 -14.29
C LEU A 455 19.19 3.37 -15.80
N ASP A 456 19.93 2.69 -16.68
CA ASP A 456 20.10 3.05 -18.12
C ASP A 456 20.74 4.44 -18.33
N GLU A 457 21.59 4.85 -17.38
CA GLU A 457 22.24 6.17 -17.34
C GLU A 457 23.76 6.05 -17.45
N SER A 458 24.34 6.62 -18.50
CA SER A 458 25.78 6.54 -18.77
C SER A 458 26.55 7.73 -18.18
N GLY A 459 27.75 7.50 -17.66
CA GLY A 459 28.54 8.54 -16.99
C GLY A 459 30.05 8.43 -17.19
N ARG A 460 30.74 9.56 -17.13
CA ARG A 460 32.20 9.65 -17.34
C ARG A 460 32.93 9.73 -15.99
N VAL A 461 33.89 8.84 -15.77
CA VAL A 461 34.71 8.88 -14.55
C VAL A 461 35.67 10.08 -14.60
N ARG A 462 35.62 10.93 -13.57
CA ARG A 462 36.44 12.14 -13.43
C ARG A 462 37.19 12.13 -12.10
N HIS A 463 38.35 12.78 -12.08
CA HIS A 463 39.10 13.12 -10.88
C HIS A 463 38.91 14.63 -10.64
N LEU A 464 38.38 15.00 -9.48
CA LEU A 464 38.08 16.37 -9.06
C LEU A 464 38.57 16.54 -7.61
N PRO A 465 39.87 16.85 -7.40
CA PRO A 465 40.40 17.03 -6.05
C PRO A 465 39.77 18.21 -5.31
N ASP A 466 39.75 18.13 -3.98
CA ASP A 466 39.15 19.13 -3.09
C ASP A 466 39.58 20.57 -3.45
N GLY A 467 38.58 21.47 -3.52
CA GLY A 467 38.72 22.86 -3.95
C GLY A 467 38.06 23.20 -5.29
N HIS A 468 37.75 22.21 -6.14
CA HIS A 468 36.99 22.42 -7.38
C HIS A 468 35.48 22.51 -7.21
N LEU A 469 34.96 22.09 -6.05
CA LEU A 469 33.52 22.00 -5.77
C LEU A 469 33.10 23.20 -4.93
N THR A 470 32.14 23.99 -5.42
CA THR A 470 31.70 25.20 -4.71
C THR A 470 30.86 24.84 -3.48
N GLN A 471 30.90 25.69 -2.45
CA GLN A 471 30.05 25.54 -1.25
C GLN A 471 28.53 25.60 -1.56
N ALA A 472 28.15 25.96 -2.79
CA ALA A 472 26.78 25.90 -3.31
C ALA A 472 26.31 24.47 -3.68
N SER A 473 27.01 23.43 -3.24
CA SER A 473 26.50 22.06 -3.23
C SER A 473 25.27 21.98 -2.33
N VAL A 474 24.07 21.95 -2.92
CA VAL A 474 22.83 21.66 -2.19
C VAL A 474 22.92 20.22 -1.70
N ARG A 475 23.08 20.06 -0.38
CA ARG A 475 22.95 18.76 0.28
C ARG A 475 21.47 18.39 0.31
N PRO A 476 21.12 17.09 0.15
CA PRO A 476 19.75 16.62 0.33
C PRO A 476 19.27 16.83 1.77
#